data_AF-A0A7Y2V2C9-F1
#
_entry.id   AF-A0A7Y2V2C9-F1
#
_cell.length_a   1.000
_cell.length_b   1.000
_cell.length_c   1.000
_cell.angle_alpha   90.00
_cell.angle_beta   90.00
_cell.angle_gamma   90.00
#
_symmetry.space_group_name_H-M   'P 1'
#
loop_
_entity.id
_entity.type
_entity.pdbx_description
1 polymer ?
#
loop_
_entity_poly.entity_id
_entity_poly.type
_entity_poly.pdbx_seq_one_letter_code
_entity_poly.pdbx_strand_id
1 'polypeptide(L)'
;MDIFILSRSISTYLSDDICVLNLEGTEDSDIYFTGDIVQQSSSLAPEIINAERERFSDKKYKHIESLDRLTYRLYKNCKRLENTKSNGKDYLPILRNELKKFRKLQRNWMLTL
;
A
#
# COMPACT_ATOMS: atom_id res chain seq x y z
N MET A 1 -8.95 -13.03 8.84
CA MET A 1 -8.10 -11.86 9.14
C MET A 1 -8.12 -10.97 7.91
N ASP A 2 -9.18 -10.17 7.78
CA ASP A 2 -9.57 -9.52 6.52
C ASP A 2 -8.58 -8.43 6.10
N ILE A 3 -7.90 -7.81 7.07
CA ILE A 3 -6.84 -6.83 6.84
C ILE A 3 -5.66 -7.41 6.05
N PHE A 4 -5.35 -8.70 6.23
CA PHE A 4 -4.28 -9.40 5.51
C PHE A 4 -4.67 -9.78 4.08
N ILE A 5 -5.93 -10.21 3.89
CA ILE A 5 -6.46 -10.48 2.55
C ILE A 5 -6.45 -9.19 1.74
N LEU A 6 -6.89 -8.10 2.36
CA LEU A 6 -6.99 -6.79 1.76
C LEU A 6 -5.62 -6.19 1.40
N SER A 7 -4.59 -6.36 2.24
CA SER A 7 -3.24 -5.92 1.90
C SER A 7 -2.68 -6.67 0.69
N ARG A 8 -2.93 -7.98 0.58
CA ARG A 8 -2.56 -8.76 -0.60
C ARG A 8 -3.29 -8.29 -1.85
N SER A 9 -4.61 -8.09 -1.78
CA SER A 9 -5.38 -7.58 -2.92
C SER A 9 -4.86 -6.23 -3.41
N ILE A 10 -4.54 -5.30 -2.50
CA ILE A 10 -3.93 -4.00 -2.86
C ILE A 10 -2.60 -4.20 -3.60
N SER A 11 -1.71 -5.07 -3.13
CA SER A 11 -0.42 -5.35 -3.78
C SER A 11 -0.60 -5.95 -5.17
N THR A 12 -1.53 -6.90 -5.35
CA THR A 12 -1.81 -7.52 -6.65
C THR A 12 -2.28 -6.49 -7.69
N TYR A 13 -3.26 -5.64 -7.37
CA TYR A 13 -3.75 -4.62 -8.31
C TYR A 13 -2.71 -3.57 -8.71
N LEU A 14 -1.65 -3.41 -7.91
CA LEU A 14 -0.62 -2.40 -8.15
C LEU A 14 0.61 -2.95 -8.87
N SER A 15 0.82 -4.26 -8.87
CA SER A 15 2.05 -4.87 -9.38
C SER A 15 2.00 -5.12 -10.89
N ASP A 16 0.84 -5.46 -11.45
CA ASP A 16 0.72 -5.91 -12.84
C ASP A 16 0.61 -4.75 -13.85
N ASP A 17 0.10 -3.58 -13.44
CA ASP A 17 -0.29 -2.51 -14.37
C ASP A 17 0.61 -1.26 -14.38
N ILE A 18 1.54 -1.13 -13.43
CA ILE A 18 2.28 0.13 -13.22
C ILE A 18 3.76 0.07 -13.66
N CYS A 19 4.25 -1.11 -14.07
CA CYS A 19 5.60 -1.29 -14.63
C CYS A 19 5.61 -1.24 -16.17
N VAL A 20 5.09 -0.17 -16.77
CA VAL A 20 5.12 -0.01 -18.24
C VAL A 20 6.14 1.06 -18.61
N LEU A 21 7.17 0.67 -19.37
CA LEU A 21 8.08 1.61 -20.04
C LEU A 21 7.28 2.42 -21.07
N ASN A 22 7.64 3.69 -21.22
CA ASN A 22 7.08 4.58 -22.22
C ASN A 22 7.27 3.93 -23.61
N LEU A 23 6.36 4.22 -24.56
CA LEU A 23 6.45 3.72 -25.95
C LEU A 23 7.81 4.02 -26.64
N GLU A 24 8.54 5.02 -26.14
CA GLU A 24 9.84 5.44 -26.66
C GLU A 24 11.05 4.81 -25.93
N GLY A 25 10.83 3.94 -24.95
CA GLY A 25 11.90 3.26 -24.19
C GLY A 25 12.70 4.16 -23.24
N THR A 26 12.27 5.41 -23.04
CA THR A 26 12.79 6.33 -22.03
C THR A 26 12.09 6.10 -20.69
N GLU A 27 12.78 6.34 -19.57
CA GLU A 27 12.15 6.27 -18.25
C GLU A 27 11.26 7.51 -18.04
N ASP A 28 9.96 7.31 -17.82
CA ASP A 28 9.13 8.35 -17.20
C ASP A 28 9.55 8.50 -15.74
N SER A 29 9.81 9.73 -15.30
CA SER A 29 10.04 10.06 -13.89
C SER A 29 8.92 9.58 -12.96
N ASP A 30 7.71 9.38 -13.50
CA ASP A 30 6.57 8.81 -12.79
C ASP A 30 6.76 7.32 -12.43
N ILE A 31 7.68 6.59 -13.07
CA ILE A 31 7.99 5.17 -12.77
C ILE A 31 8.49 5.01 -11.32
N TYR A 32 9.31 5.95 -10.82
CA TYR A 32 9.92 5.79 -9.50
C TYR A 32 8.90 5.77 -8.35
N PHE A 33 7.92 6.66 -8.34
CA PHE A 33 6.91 6.68 -7.27
C PHE A 33 5.91 5.52 -7.41
N THR A 34 5.79 4.93 -8.60
CA THR A 34 4.98 3.73 -8.78
C THR A 34 5.68 2.49 -8.25
N GLY A 35 7.01 2.41 -8.37
CA GLY A 35 7.83 1.45 -7.63
C GLY A 35 7.64 1.58 -6.11
N ASP A 36 7.57 2.81 -5.58
CA ASP A 36 7.25 3.05 -4.18
C ASP A 36 5.86 2.51 -3.80
N ILE A 37 4.84 2.64 -4.67
CA ILE A 37 3.49 2.13 -4.43
C ILE A 37 3.50 0.60 -4.31
N VAL A 38 4.20 -0.10 -5.19
CA VAL A 38 4.34 -1.56 -5.17
C VAL A 38 5.11 -2.02 -3.92
N GLN A 39 6.23 -1.35 -3.62
CA GLN A 39 7.04 -1.66 -2.44
C GLN A 39 6.22 -1.46 -1.15
N GLN A 40 5.55 -0.32 -1.01
CA GLN A 40 4.80 0.02 0.21
C GLN A 40 3.61 -0.92 0.43
N SER A 41 2.88 -1.25 -0.64
CA SER A 41 1.75 -2.19 -0.57
C SER A 41 2.21 -3.61 -0.18
N SER A 42 3.33 -4.07 -0.75
CA SER A 42 3.92 -5.38 -0.45
C SER A 42 4.43 -5.48 1.00
N SER A 43 4.83 -4.36 1.62
CA SER A 43 5.27 -4.31 3.02
C SER A 43 4.13 -4.32 4.05
N LEU A 44 2.87 -4.05 3.67
CA LEU A 44 1.75 -4.02 4.64
C LEU A 44 1.53 -5.37 5.34
N ALA A 45 1.52 -6.47 4.57
CA ALA A 45 1.29 -7.81 5.10
C ALA A 45 2.38 -8.28 6.10
N PRO A 46 3.69 -8.15 5.79
CA PRO A 46 4.76 -8.42 6.74
C PRO A 46 4.63 -7.63 8.05
N GLU A 47 4.31 -6.34 8.01
CA GLU A 47 4.17 -5.52 9.24
C GLU A 47 2.99 -5.99 10.10
N ILE A 48 1.87 -6.39 9.51
CA ILE A 48 0.74 -6.98 10.24
C ILE A 48 1.16 -8.29 10.92
N ILE A 49 1.83 -9.19 10.18
CA ILE A 49 2.29 -10.48 10.72
C ILE A 49 3.28 -10.26 11.87
N ASN A 50 4.19 -9.31 11.72
CA ASN A 50 5.19 -9.01 12.74
C ASN A 50 4.53 -8.42 14.00
N ALA A 51 3.59 -7.49 13.86
CA ALA A 51 2.84 -6.92 14.98
C ALA A 51 2.04 -8.00 15.75
N GLU A 52 1.42 -8.94 15.05
CA GLU A 52 0.67 -10.07 15.64
C GLU A 52 1.56 -11.06 16.38
N ARG A 53 2.76 -11.32 15.87
CA ARG A 53 3.70 -12.29 16.45
C ARG A 53 4.56 -11.70 17.57
N GLU A 54 4.67 -10.38 17.62
CA GLU A 54 5.55 -9.70 18.56
C GLU A 54 5.00 -9.75 19.99
N ARG A 55 5.83 -10.24 20.90
CA ARG A 55 5.49 -10.43 22.32
C ARG A 55 5.72 -9.17 23.13
N PHE A 56 6.71 -8.36 22.72
CA PHE A 56 7.09 -7.15 23.43
C PHE A 56 6.30 -5.95 22.90
N SER A 57 5.59 -5.27 23.81
CA SER A 57 4.67 -4.19 23.44
C SER A 57 5.37 -3.05 22.70
N ASP A 58 6.57 -2.65 23.11
CA ASP A 58 7.36 -1.59 22.47
C ASP A 58 7.70 -1.90 21.00
N LYS A 59 8.07 -3.15 20.71
CA LYS A 59 8.35 -3.59 19.34
C LYS A 59 7.08 -3.75 18.52
N LYS A 60 5.99 -4.23 19.13
CA LYS A 60 4.67 -4.28 18.50
C LYS A 60 4.23 -2.89 18.06
N TYR A 61 4.38 -1.87 18.92
CA TYR A 61 4.07 -0.48 18.57
C TYR A 61 4.91 0.07 17.42
N LYS A 62 6.18 -0.36 17.27
CA LYS A 62 7.01 0.00 16.12
C LYS A 62 6.45 -0.55 14.81
N HIS A 63 5.97 -1.80 14.80
CA HIS A 63 5.32 -2.38 13.61
C HIS A 63 4.02 -1.67 13.26
N ILE A 64 3.22 -1.30 14.28
CA ILE A 64 2.01 -0.51 14.09
C ILE A 64 2.33 0.87 13.52
N GLU A 65 3.34 1.57 14.04
CA GLU A 65 3.77 2.88 13.53
C GLU A 65 4.28 2.78 12.09
N SER A 66 5.05 1.73 11.77
CA SER A 66 5.49 1.44 10.40
C SER A 66 4.28 1.23 9.48
N LEU A 67 3.26 0.48 9.92
CA LEU A 67 2.04 0.26 9.15
C LEU A 67 1.28 1.56 8.88
N ASP A 68 1.18 2.45 9.87
CA ASP A 68 0.58 3.78 9.70
C ASP A 68 1.34 4.63 8.68
N ARG A 69 2.67 4.64 8.76
CA ARG A 69 3.53 5.37 7.83
C ARG A 69 3.41 4.82 6.40
N LEU A 70 3.42 3.50 6.24
CA LEU A 70 3.23 2.83 4.94
C LEU A 70 1.87 3.19 4.34
N THR A 71 0.80 3.06 5.12
CA THR A 71 -0.57 3.35 4.67
C THR A 71 -0.78 4.83 4.34
N TYR A 72 -0.11 5.73 5.06
CA TYR A 72 -0.11 7.16 4.74
C TYR A 72 0.63 7.46 3.42
N ARG A 73 1.84 6.92 3.25
CA ARG A 73 2.65 7.09 2.02
C ARG A 73 1.94 6.52 0.80
N LEU A 74 1.37 5.33 0.94
CA LEU A 74 0.63 4.65 -0.13
C LEU A 74 -0.53 5.52 -0.60
N TYR A 75 -1.35 6.03 0.32
CA TYR A 75 -2.43 6.97 0.00
C TYR A 75 -1.92 8.24 -0.72
N LYS A 76 -0.81 8.83 -0.26
CA LYS A 76 -0.23 10.02 -0.88
C LYS A 76 0.24 9.73 -2.31
N ASN A 77 0.89 8.59 -2.53
CA ASN A 77 1.37 8.18 -3.85
C ASN A 77 0.20 7.82 -4.79
N CYS A 78 -0.88 7.21 -4.29
CA CYS A 78 -2.10 7.01 -5.09
C CYS A 78 -2.69 8.36 -5.55
N LYS A 79 -2.69 9.37 -4.67
CA LYS A 79 -3.10 10.72 -5.04
C LYS A 79 -2.17 11.38 -6.07
N ARG A 80 -0.88 11.03 -6.08
CA ARG A 80 0.06 11.48 -7.12
C ARG A 80 -0.26 10.81 -8.46
N LEU A 81 -0.55 9.51 -8.46
CA LEU A 81 -0.94 8.73 -9.64
C LEU A 81 -2.15 9.32 -10.39
N GLU A 82 -3.10 9.92 -9.65
CA GLU A 82 -4.25 10.64 -10.24
C GLU A 82 -3.85 11.76 -11.21
N ASN A 83 -2.67 12.36 -11.03
CA ASN A 83 -2.22 13.51 -11.78
C ASN A 83 -1.23 13.16 -12.91
N THR A 84 -0.84 11.89 -13.07
CA THR A 84 0.10 11.46 -14.11
C THR A 84 -0.58 11.26 -15.47
N LYS A 85 0.10 10.75 -16.49
CA LYS A 85 -0.55 10.29 -17.73
C LYS A 85 -0.66 8.77 -17.83
N SER A 86 -0.45 8.07 -16.72
CA SER A 86 -0.38 6.60 -16.70
C SER A 86 -1.76 5.93 -16.81
N ASN A 87 -1.78 4.73 -17.41
CA ASN A 87 -2.94 3.83 -17.43
C ASN A 87 -3.30 3.30 -16.02
N GLY A 88 -2.37 3.40 -15.05
CA GLY A 88 -2.61 3.05 -13.65
C GLY A 88 -3.76 3.83 -13.00
N LYS A 89 -4.26 4.89 -13.65
CA LYS A 89 -5.43 5.64 -13.19
C LYS A 89 -6.72 4.84 -13.19
N ASP A 90 -6.87 3.88 -14.09
CA ASP A 90 -8.11 3.11 -14.22
C ASP A 90 -8.38 2.24 -12.98
N TYR A 91 -7.32 1.90 -12.25
CA TYR A 91 -7.37 1.12 -11.01
C TYR A 91 -7.61 1.98 -9.76
N LEU A 92 -7.46 3.30 -9.84
CA LEU A 92 -7.59 4.20 -8.69
C LEU A 92 -8.94 4.11 -7.96
N PRO A 93 -10.10 3.96 -8.63
CA PRO A 93 -11.37 3.81 -7.94
C PRO A 93 -11.40 2.58 -7.03
N ILE A 94 -10.92 1.44 -7.54
CA ILE A 94 -10.83 0.18 -6.80
C ILE A 94 -9.82 0.33 -5.67
N LEU A 95 -8.63 0.84 -5.98
CA LEU A 95 -7.55 1.03 -5.01
C LEU A 95 -7.95 1.93 -3.83
N ARG A 96 -8.63 3.05 -4.11
CA ARG A 96 -9.16 3.95 -3.08
C ARG A 96 -10.18 3.25 -2.19
N ASN A 97 -11.03 2.40 -2.76
CA ASN A 97 -12.01 1.64 -1.99
C ASN A 97 -11.32 0.63 -1.06
N GLU A 98 -10.36 -0.12 -1.57
CA GLU A 98 -9.60 -1.09 -0.77
C GLU A 98 -8.77 -0.40 0.32
N LEU A 99 -8.11 0.73 0.02
CA LEU A 99 -7.37 1.51 1.03
C LEU A 99 -8.27 2.10 2.12
N LYS A 100 -9.50 2.53 1.77
CA LYS A 100 -10.48 3.01 2.76
C LYS A 100 -10.91 1.87 3.69
N LYS A 101 -11.22 0.69 3.13
CA LYS A 101 -11.53 -0.51 3.92
C LYS A 101 -10.34 -0.88 4.82
N PHE A 102 -9.12 -0.82 4.28
CA PHE A 102 -7.90 -1.17 4.99
C PHE A 102 -7.69 -0.26 6.19
N ARG A 103 -7.80 1.06 6.03
CA ARG A 103 -7.69 2.00 7.15
C ARG A 103 -8.75 1.78 8.23
N LYS A 104 -9.98 1.41 7.85
CA LYS A 104 -11.04 1.09 8.82
C LYS A 104 -10.68 -0.17 9.61
N LEU A 105 -10.25 -1.22 8.93
CA LEU A 105 -9.81 -2.46 9.57
C LEU A 105 -8.57 -2.25 10.44
N GLN A 106 -7.58 -1.50 9.96
CA GLN A 106 -6.36 -1.16 10.69
C GLN A 106 -6.70 -0.45 12.01
N ARG A 107 -7.57 0.57 11.99
CA ARG A 107 -7.99 1.27 13.22
C ARG A 107 -8.66 0.34 14.21
N ASN A 108 -9.58 -0.50 13.75
CA ASN A 108 -10.26 -1.45 14.62
C ASN A 108 -9.28 -2.48 15.19
N TRP A 109 -8.38 -2.99 14.35
CA TRP A 109 -7.36 -3.95 14.71
C TRP A 109 -6.36 -3.40 15.74
N MET A 110 -5.95 -2.14 15.59
CA MET A 110 -5.08 -1.46 16.57
C MET A 110 -5.73 -1.33 17.96
N LEU A 111 -7.06 -1.28 18.05
CA LEU A 111 -7.77 -1.26 19.33
C LEU A 111 -7.85 -2.63 20.01
N THR A 112 -7.57 -3.71 19.26
CA THR A 112 -7.61 -5.10 19.76
C THR A 112 -6.24 -5.68 20.09
N LEU A 113 -5.16 -4.93 19.83
CA LEU A 113 -3.75 -5.34 19.96
C LEU A 113 -3.13 -5.00 21.32
#